data_AF-A0A9E4PIH2-F1
#
_entry.id   AF-A0A9E4PIH2-F1
#
_cell.length_a   1.000
_cell.length_b   1.000
_cell.length_c   1.000
_cell.angle_alpha   90.00
_cell.angle_beta   90.00
_cell.angle_gamma   90.00
#
_symmetry.space_group_name_H-M   'P 1'
#
loop_
_entity.id
_entity.type
_entity.pdbx_description
1 polymer ?
#
loop_
_entity_poly.entity_id
_entity_poly.type
_entity_poly.pdbx_seq_one_letter_code
_entity_poly.pdbx_strand_id
1 'polypeptide(L)'
;DESARILKEVRAMTERRFSLFRHLLKTRPWQFAMMVEIGVDRMHHGFWRFFDERHHRFEPNNPFRGAMLDYYRLVDQEVGAVLRELDDETAVLVCSDHGAKLMEGGICVNEWLIQEGYLTLKAAPTELAPLKPGDVDWSRTKVWGEGGYYGRIFFNVQGREPEGIVPPDEFAALRDELATKLAAIPDEHGNALNTRVFKPEEIYREQRNVPPDLLTYFDDLRWRSVGSVGSGAIHTHENDTGPDDANHAEEGMFILRAPGLSGDRKLEGARLIDAGPTILDLLGYDIPSAMQGRPIG
;
A
#
# COMPACT_ATOMS: atom_id res chain seq x y z
N ASP A 1 19.08 -20.54 -2.47
CA ASP A 1 18.68 -19.36 -1.69
C ASP A 1 17.62 -18.60 -2.46
N GLU A 2 16.46 -18.39 -1.86
CA GLU A 2 15.32 -17.69 -2.45
C GLU A 2 15.61 -16.20 -2.67
N SER A 3 16.29 -15.53 -1.74
CA SER A 3 16.61 -14.10 -1.84
C SER A 3 17.51 -13.84 -3.06
N ALA A 4 18.51 -14.68 -3.28
CA ALA A 4 19.36 -14.59 -4.47
C ALA A 4 18.57 -14.73 -5.79
N ARG A 5 17.56 -15.61 -5.82
CA ARG A 5 16.68 -15.78 -6.99
C ARG A 5 15.84 -14.52 -7.21
N ILE A 6 15.19 -13.99 -6.16
CA ILE A 6 14.38 -12.78 -6.25
C ILE A 6 15.22 -11.60 -6.75
N LEU A 7 16.40 -11.37 -6.17
CA LEU A 7 17.28 -10.27 -6.58
C LEU A 7 17.65 -10.35 -8.07
N LYS A 8 17.97 -11.55 -8.56
CA LYS A 8 18.28 -11.79 -9.97
C LYS A 8 17.08 -11.51 -10.87
N GLU A 9 15.89 -11.98 -10.49
CA GLU A 9 14.67 -11.81 -11.27
C GLU A 9 14.21 -10.34 -11.32
N VAL A 10 14.28 -9.62 -10.19
CA VAL A 10 13.94 -8.19 -10.11
C VAL A 10 14.89 -7.38 -10.99
N ARG A 11 16.20 -7.61 -10.91
CA ARG A 11 17.19 -6.93 -11.78
C ARG A 11 16.91 -7.19 -13.27
N ALA A 12 16.71 -8.45 -13.65
CA ALA A 12 16.43 -8.81 -15.04
C ALA A 12 15.11 -8.20 -15.55
N MET A 13 14.09 -8.09 -14.68
CA MET A 13 12.84 -7.41 -15.02
C MET A 13 13.06 -5.93 -15.28
N THR A 14 13.76 -5.24 -14.39
CA THR A 14 14.07 -3.80 -14.49
C THR A 14 14.85 -3.50 -15.77
N GLU A 15 15.95 -4.21 -16.03
CA GLU A 15 16.75 -4.04 -17.25
C GLU A 15 15.91 -4.22 -18.53
N ARG A 16 15.07 -5.26 -18.57
CA ARG A 16 14.18 -5.52 -19.72
C ARG A 16 13.14 -4.42 -19.92
N ARG A 17 12.54 -3.95 -18.82
CA ARG A 17 11.53 -2.88 -18.86
C ARG A 17 12.14 -1.58 -19.35
N PHE A 18 13.29 -1.16 -18.80
CA PHE A 18 13.96 0.07 -19.25
C PHE A 18 14.48 -0.03 -20.68
N SER A 19 14.99 -1.20 -21.08
CA SER A 19 15.39 -1.46 -22.47
C SER A 19 14.20 -1.31 -23.42
N LEU A 20 13.04 -1.89 -23.09
CA LEU A 20 11.81 -1.74 -23.86
C LEU A 20 11.34 -0.28 -23.90
N PHE A 21 11.35 0.42 -22.76
CA PHE A 21 10.92 1.82 -22.70
C PHE A 21 11.79 2.72 -23.58
N ARG A 22 13.12 2.59 -23.49
CA ARG A 22 14.07 3.29 -24.38
C ARG A 22 13.84 2.93 -25.85
N HIS A 23 13.57 1.67 -26.17
CA HIS A 23 13.25 1.28 -27.55
C HIS A 23 11.99 1.97 -28.06
N LEU A 24 10.93 2.04 -27.25
CA LEU A 24 9.68 2.70 -27.62
C LEU A 24 9.86 4.22 -27.80
N LEU A 25 10.61 4.88 -26.92
CA LEU A 25 10.94 6.31 -27.05
C LEU A 25 11.63 6.65 -28.37
N LYS A 26 12.46 5.74 -28.89
CA LYS A 26 13.21 5.93 -30.15
C LYS A 26 12.42 5.58 -31.40
N THR A 27 11.51 4.60 -31.31
CA THR A 27 10.93 3.96 -32.50
C THR A 27 9.47 4.30 -32.74
N ARG A 28 8.82 4.97 -31.78
CA ARG A 28 7.42 5.36 -31.87
C ARG A 28 7.29 6.87 -31.72
N PRO A 29 6.37 7.52 -32.45
CA PRO A 29 6.00 8.89 -32.14
C PRO A 29 5.27 8.93 -30.79
N TRP A 30 5.57 9.92 -29.95
CA TRP A 30 4.91 10.12 -28.67
C TRP A 30 4.80 11.61 -28.34
N GLN A 31 3.73 11.98 -27.65
CA GLN A 31 3.58 13.26 -26.95
C GLN A 31 3.57 13.07 -25.42
N PHE A 32 3.30 11.84 -24.97
CA PHE A 32 3.33 11.42 -23.58
C PHE A 32 3.84 9.98 -23.52
N ALA A 33 4.79 9.73 -22.63
CA ALA A 33 5.34 8.41 -22.37
C ALA A 33 5.44 8.20 -20.86
N MET A 34 4.94 7.06 -20.37
CA MET A 34 4.96 6.69 -18.96
C MET A 34 5.40 5.25 -18.81
N MET A 35 6.18 5.00 -17.77
CA MET A 35 6.55 3.67 -17.32
C MET A 35 6.41 3.62 -15.79
N VAL A 36 6.06 2.44 -15.28
CA VAL A 36 6.07 2.16 -13.84
C VAL A 36 7.13 1.09 -13.57
N GLU A 37 8.15 1.44 -12.79
CA GLU A 37 9.18 0.51 -12.34
C GLU A 37 8.81 -0.06 -10.96
N ILE A 38 8.30 -1.28 -10.94
CA ILE A 38 7.82 -1.95 -9.72
C ILE A 38 8.94 -2.62 -8.91
N GLY A 39 10.16 -2.72 -9.44
CA GLY A 39 11.18 -3.49 -8.75
C GLY A 39 11.67 -2.84 -7.44
N VAL A 40 11.54 -1.52 -7.28
CA VAL A 40 11.81 -0.84 -5.99
C VAL A 40 10.87 -1.34 -4.89
N ASP A 41 9.58 -1.45 -5.20
CA ASP A 41 8.56 -2.00 -4.30
C ASP A 41 8.89 -3.46 -3.89
N ARG A 42 9.23 -4.30 -4.87
CA ARG A 42 9.66 -5.68 -4.61
C ARG A 42 10.91 -5.77 -3.75
N MET A 43 11.84 -4.84 -3.92
CA MET A 43 13.03 -4.77 -3.09
C MET A 43 12.65 -4.38 -1.67
N HIS A 44 11.76 -3.40 -1.45
CA HIS A 44 11.26 -3.07 -0.12
C HIS A 44 10.64 -4.29 0.56
N HIS A 45 9.66 -4.94 -0.05
CA HIS A 45 9.02 -6.11 0.55
C HIS A 45 9.98 -7.30 0.78
N GLY A 46 10.93 -7.56 -0.10
CA GLY A 46 11.80 -8.74 -0.01
C GLY A 46 13.15 -8.56 0.69
N PHE A 47 13.59 -7.32 0.90
CA PHE A 47 14.96 -7.02 1.34
C PHE A 47 15.06 -5.99 2.47
N TRP A 48 13.95 -5.44 3.00
CA TRP A 48 14.02 -4.42 4.05
C TRP A 48 14.80 -4.88 5.28
N ARG A 49 14.55 -6.12 5.72
CA ARG A 49 15.21 -6.74 6.87
C ARG A 49 16.74 -6.81 6.76
N PHE A 50 17.30 -6.75 5.56
CA PHE A 50 18.74 -6.87 5.37
C PHE A 50 19.47 -5.54 5.53
N PHE A 51 18.78 -4.40 5.39
CA PHE A 51 19.41 -3.08 5.45
C PHE A 51 19.02 -2.27 6.69
N ASP A 52 17.80 -2.42 7.22
CA ASP A 52 17.32 -1.65 8.37
C ASP A 52 17.65 -2.37 9.68
N GLU A 53 18.56 -1.79 10.47
CA GLU A 53 19.03 -2.36 11.75
C GLU A 53 17.93 -2.44 12.82
N ARG A 54 16.81 -1.72 12.63
CA ARG A 54 15.65 -1.76 13.53
C ARG A 54 14.73 -2.94 13.25
N HIS A 55 14.85 -3.58 12.08
CA HIS A 55 13.98 -4.69 11.71
C HIS A 55 14.24 -5.91 12.62
N HIS A 56 13.19 -6.52 13.16
CA HIS A 56 13.29 -7.63 14.13
C HIS A 56 14.07 -8.87 13.62
N ARG A 57 14.15 -9.04 12.29
CA ARG A 57 14.93 -10.09 11.59
C ARG A 57 16.29 -9.63 11.04
N PHE A 58 16.80 -8.46 11.46
CA PHE A 58 18.06 -7.94 10.95
C PHE A 58 19.26 -8.81 11.35
N GLU A 59 20.15 -9.05 10.39
CA GLU A 59 21.39 -9.80 10.57
C GLU A 59 22.59 -8.97 10.08
N PRO A 60 23.50 -8.52 10.98
CA PRO A 60 24.58 -7.60 10.63
C PRO A 60 25.52 -8.07 9.49
N ASN A 61 25.74 -9.38 9.39
CA ASN A 61 26.69 -9.99 8.45
C ASN A 61 25.99 -10.68 7.27
N ASN A 62 24.78 -10.24 6.91
CA ASN A 62 24.03 -10.84 5.81
C ASN A 62 24.57 -10.36 4.44
N PRO A 63 24.79 -11.27 3.46
CA PRO A 63 25.34 -10.91 2.14
C PRO A 63 24.45 -9.96 1.34
N PHE A 64 23.16 -9.83 1.67
CA PHE A 64 22.21 -8.95 0.98
C PHE A 64 22.11 -7.54 1.56
N ARG A 65 22.92 -7.18 2.58
CA ARG A 65 22.86 -5.85 3.21
C ARG A 65 22.99 -4.69 2.23
N GLY A 66 23.82 -4.85 1.19
CA GLY A 66 24.00 -3.85 0.13
C GLY A 66 22.96 -3.89 -1.00
N ALA A 67 22.11 -4.93 -1.05
CA ALA A 67 21.28 -5.23 -2.21
C ALA A 67 20.28 -4.10 -2.54
N MET A 68 19.67 -3.49 -1.51
CA MET A 68 18.74 -2.36 -1.68
C MET A 68 19.44 -1.15 -2.33
N LEU A 69 20.55 -0.70 -1.74
CA LEU A 69 21.30 0.45 -2.24
C LEU A 69 21.82 0.21 -3.66
N ASP A 70 22.36 -0.98 -3.93
CA ASP A 70 22.85 -1.34 -5.26
C ASP A 70 21.72 -1.47 -6.29
N TYR A 71 20.50 -1.71 -5.84
CA TYR A 71 19.32 -1.70 -6.70
C TYR A 71 18.85 -0.26 -7.01
N TYR A 72 18.84 0.64 -6.02
CA TYR A 72 18.59 2.07 -6.27
C TYR A 72 19.61 2.67 -7.24
N ARG A 73 20.89 2.28 -7.13
CA ARG A 73 21.94 2.67 -8.09
C ARG A 73 21.68 2.15 -9.51
N LEU A 74 21.14 0.95 -9.66
CA LEU A 74 20.73 0.42 -10.97
C LEU A 74 19.58 1.26 -11.56
N VAL A 75 18.56 1.58 -10.76
CA VAL A 75 17.44 2.43 -11.19
C VAL A 75 17.93 3.81 -11.61
N ASP A 76 18.80 4.44 -10.82
CA ASP A 76 19.43 5.73 -11.16
C ASP A 76 20.18 5.68 -12.50
N GLN A 77 20.98 4.63 -12.73
CA GLN A 77 21.70 4.43 -13.99
C GLN A 77 20.75 4.28 -15.19
N GLU A 78 19.67 3.51 -15.04
CA GLU A 78 18.67 3.30 -16.08
C GLU A 78 17.84 4.56 -16.36
N VAL A 79 17.46 5.32 -15.32
CA VAL A 79 16.84 6.65 -15.48
C VAL A 79 17.78 7.58 -16.23
N GLY A 80 19.05 7.65 -15.84
CA GLY A 80 20.06 8.43 -16.57
C GLY A 80 20.22 7.97 -18.03
N ALA A 81 20.05 6.69 -18.32
CA ALA A 81 20.07 6.16 -19.67
C ALA A 81 18.83 6.54 -20.49
N VAL A 82 17.65 6.65 -19.86
CA VAL A 82 16.44 7.21 -20.49
C VAL A 82 16.63 8.70 -20.78
N LEU A 83 17.12 9.47 -19.82
CA LEU A 83 17.30 10.92 -19.96
C LEU A 83 18.21 11.31 -21.15
N ARG A 84 19.22 10.49 -21.46
CA ARG A 84 20.11 10.71 -22.62
C ARG A 84 19.43 10.55 -23.98
N GLU A 85 18.24 9.97 -24.02
CA GLU A 85 17.46 9.79 -25.25
C GLU A 85 16.43 10.91 -25.47
N LEU A 86 16.30 11.85 -24.51
CA LEU A 86 15.34 12.94 -24.54
C LEU A 86 16.02 14.25 -24.97
N ASP A 87 15.26 15.14 -25.59
CA ASP A 87 15.71 16.50 -25.89
C ASP A 87 15.48 17.47 -24.70
N ASP A 88 15.99 18.69 -24.81
CA ASP A 88 15.84 19.71 -23.77
C ASP A 88 14.42 20.28 -23.66
N GLU A 89 13.58 20.06 -24.66
CA GLU A 89 12.18 20.48 -24.68
C GLU A 89 11.26 19.45 -23.98
N THR A 90 11.77 18.26 -23.64
CA THR A 90 11.01 17.22 -22.96
C THR A 90 10.95 17.47 -21.46
N ALA A 91 9.73 17.60 -20.93
CA ALA A 91 9.49 17.56 -19.49
C ALA A 91 9.57 16.11 -18.94
N VAL A 92 10.19 15.96 -17.77
CA VAL A 92 10.37 14.70 -17.06
C VAL A 92 9.82 14.83 -15.65
N LEU A 93 8.86 13.97 -15.31
CA LEU A 93 8.37 13.77 -13.95
C LEU A 93 8.73 12.36 -13.51
N VAL A 94 9.52 12.26 -12.44
CA VAL A 94 9.69 11.02 -11.68
C VAL A 94 8.90 11.19 -10.40
N CYS A 95 8.00 10.27 -10.08
CA CYS A 95 7.25 10.29 -8.83
C CYS A 95 6.99 8.88 -8.33
N SER A 96 6.85 8.72 -7.02
CA SER A 96 6.37 7.48 -6.43
C SER A 96 4.87 7.56 -6.17
N ASP A 97 4.18 6.43 -6.30
CA ASP A 97 2.77 6.26 -5.97
C ASP A 97 2.54 6.10 -4.45
N HIS A 98 3.57 5.69 -3.72
CA HIS A 98 3.63 5.68 -2.26
C HIS A 98 5.08 5.74 -1.76
N GLY A 99 5.26 5.82 -0.44
CA GLY A 99 6.52 5.53 0.24
C GLY A 99 6.57 4.09 0.74
N ALA A 100 7.60 3.77 1.52
CA ALA A 100 7.70 2.51 2.27
C ALA A 100 8.26 2.76 3.67
N LYS A 101 7.86 1.93 4.64
CA LYS A 101 8.33 1.99 6.02
C LYS A 101 8.54 0.59 6.59
N LEU A 102 9.25 0.53 7.71
CA LEU A 102 9.47 -0.69 8.47
C LEU A 102 8.13 -1.32 8.88
N MET A 103 7.99 -2.63 8.67
CA MET A 103 6.88 -3.41 9.19
C MET A 103 7.32 -4.17 10.45
N GLU A 104 6.58 -4.01 11.53
CA GLU A 104 6.83 -4.68 12.82
C GLU A 104 6.12 -6.05 12.88
N GLY A 105 4.94 -6.14 12.28
CA GLY A 105 4.13 -7.34 12.28
C GLY A 105 2.77 -7.15 11.61
N GLY A 106 1.87 -8.08 11.89
CA GLY A 106 0.50 -8.09 11.40
C GLY A 106 -0.52 -8.27 12.52
N ILE A 107 -1.64 -7.56 12.40
CA ILE A 107 -2.84 -7.76 13.22
C ILE A 107 -3.79 -8.68 12.46
N CYS A 108 -4.04 -9.88 12.99
CA CYS A 108 -5.00 -10.84 12.47
C CYS A 108 -6.43 -10.36 12.77
N VAL A 109 -6.93 -9.44 11.95
CA VAL A 109 -8.17 -8.70 12.24
C VAL A 109 -9.38 -9.62 12.36
N ASN A 110 -9.46 -10.66 11.54
CA ASN A 110 -10.57 -11.62 11.60
C ASN A 110 -10.48 -12.54 12.81
N GLU A 111 -9.27 -12.88 13.26
CA GLU A 111 -9.08 -13.61 14.52
C GLU A 111 -9.56 -12.75 15.71
N TRP A 112 -9.20 -11.47 15.72
CA TRP A 112 -9.68 -10.52 16.74
C TRP A 112 -11.21 -10.37 16.70
N LEU A 113 -11.82 -10.24 15.52
CA LEU A 113 -13.27 -10.16 15.37
C LEU A 113 -13.98 -11.45 15.84
N ILE A 114 -13.37 -12.63 15.67
CA ILE A 114 -13.89 -13.89 16.21
C ILE A 114 -13.84 -13.88 17.75
N GLN A 115 -12.70 -13.48 18.32
CA GLN A 115 -12.51 -13.45 19.78
C GLN A 115 -13.46 -12.47 20.48
N GLU A 116 -13.75 -11.33 19.85
CA GLU A 116 -14.71 -10.34 20.35
C GLU A 116 -16.18 -10.71 20.04
N GLY A 117 -16.43 -11.79 19.28
CA GLY A 117 -17.78 -12.28 18.97
C GLY A 117 -18.51 -11.52 17.85
N TYR A 118 -17.80 -10.74 17.02
CA TYR A 118 -18.37 -10.05 15.86
C TYR A 118 -18.43 -10.93 14.61
N LEU A 119 -17.48 -11.86 14.46
CA LEU A 119 -17.39 -12.80 13.34
C LEU A 119 -17.58 -14.23 13.84
N THR A 120 -18.45 -15.01 13.17
CA THR A 120 -18.68 -16.42 13.47
C THR A 120 -18.38 -17.26 12.24
N LEU A 121 -17.56 -18.31 12.41
CA LEU A 121 -17.31 -19.32 11.38
C LEU A 121 -18.24 -20.51 11.56
N LYS A 122 -18.62 -21.16 10.46
CA LYS A 122 -19.44 -22.39 10.45
C LYS A 122 -18.74 -23.55 11.15
N ALA A 123 -17.41 -23.58 11.07
CA ALA A 123 -16.55 -24.53 11.76
C ALA A 123 -15.26 -23.83 12.17
N ALA A 124 -14.67 -24.27 13.28
CA ALA A 124 -13.36 -23.78 13.69
C ALA A 124 -12.29 -24.20 12.65
N PRO A 125 -11.45 -23.27 12.18
CA PRO A 125 -10.35 -23.59 11.28
C PRO A 125 -9.34 -24.50 11.99
N THR A 126 -8.84 -25.50 11.26
CA THR A 126 -7.83 -26.45 11.78
C THR A 126 -6.40 -26.03 11.46
N GLU A 127 -6.24 -25.11 10.52
CA GLU A 127 -4.96 -24.56 10.05
C GLU A 127 -5.16 -23.10 9.65
N LEU A 128 -4.05 -22.36 9.56
CA LEU A 128 -4.06 -20.99 9.06
C LEU A 128 -4.52 -20.98 7.60
N ALA A 129 -5.60 -20.24 7.32
CA ALA A 129 -6.13 -20.11 5.97
C ALA A 129 -6.74 -18.73 5.71
N PRO A 130 -6.73 -18.25 4.45
CA PRO A 130 -7.50 -17.06 4.08
C PRO A 130 -8.98 -17.25 4.40
N LEU A 131 -9.62 -16.22 4.97
CA LEU A 131 -11.06 -16.22 5.20
C LEU A 131 -11.81 -16.29 3.87
N LYS A 132 -12.69 -17.30 3.70
CA LYS A 132 -13.56 -17.40 2.52
C LYS A 132 -15.01 -17.12 2.92
N PRO A 133 -15.81 -16.47 2.04
CA PRO A 133 -17.24 -16.25 2.32
C PRO A 133 -18.04 -17.51 2.63
N GLY A 134 -17.60 -18.67 2.11
CA GLY A 134 -18.23 -19.96 2.39
C GLY A 134 -18.03 -20.47 3.82
N ASP A 135 -16.99 -20.01 4.51
CA ASP A 135 -16.63 -20.46 5.86
C ASP A 135 -17.36 -19.64 6.96
N VAL A 136 -17.88 -18.47 6.60
CA VAL A 136 -18.57 -17.55 7.50
C VAL A 136 -20.01 -17.99 7.73
N ASP A 137 -20.46 -18.01 9.00
CA ASP A 137 -21.87 -18.10 9.36
C ASP A 137 -22.47 -16.69 9.36
N TRP A 138 -23.04 -16.30 8.23
CA TRP A 138 -23.60 -14.95 8.02
C TRP A 138 -24.80 -14.66 8.92
N SER A 139 -25.56 -15.68 9.30
CA SER A 139 -26.70 -15.54 10.23
C SER A 139 -26.28 -15.13 11.65
N ARG A 140 -24.98 -15.24 11.96
CA ARG A 140 -24.39 -14.94 13.27
C ARG A 140 -23.23 -13.95 13.20
N THR A 141 -22.87 -13.47 12.02
CA THR A 141 -21.75 -12.56 11.80
C THR A 141 -22.27 -11.14 11.60
N LYS A 142 -21.80 -10.23 12.45
CA LYS A 142 -22.11 -8.80 12.36
C LYS A 142 -21.07 -8.04 11.53
N VAL A 143 -19.81 -8.45 11.61
CA VAL A 143 -18.66 -7.73 11.04
C VAL A 143 -17.63 -8.72 10.52
N TRP A 144 -17.00 -8.39 9.40
CA TRP A 144 -15.84 -9.11 8.87
C TRP A 144 -14.82 -8.14 8.27
N GLY A 145 -13.58 -8.60 8.09
CA GLY A 145 -12.50 -7.77 7.57
C GLY A 145 -11.77 -8.41 6.38
N GLU A 146 -11.26 -7.56 5.49
CA GLU A 146 -10.22 -7.91 4.52
C GLU A 146 -8.87 -7.36 4.98
N GLY A 147 -7.85 -8.22 4.90
CA GLY A 147 -6.46 -7.85 5.13
C GLY A 147 -5.84 -7.04 3.99
N GLY A 148 -4.57 -6.66 4.18
CA GLY A 148 -3.79 -5.85 3.26
C GLY A 148 -2.79 -4.97 4.03
N TYR A 149 -2.31 -3.92 3.38
CA TYR A 149 -1.45 -2.90 4.01
C TYR A 149 -2.15 -2.19 5.18
N TYR A 150 -3.48 -2.04 5.07
CA TYR A 150 -4.40 -1.55 6.11
C TYR A 150 -5.62 -2.49 6.14
N GLY A 151 -6.39 -2.43 7.23
CA GLY A 151 -7.61 -3.22 7.41
C GLY A 151 -8.81 -2.57 6.76
N ARG A 152 -9.63 -3.36 6.06
CA ARG A 152 -10.93 -2.92 5.51
C ARG A 152 -12.02 -3.70 6.21
N ILE A 153 -12.92 -3.00 6.90
CA ILE A 153 -13.92 -3.62 7.76
C ILE A 153 -15.31 -3.41 7.16
N PHE A 154 -16.12 -4.45 7.18
CA PHE A 154 -17.44 -4.51 6.56
C PHE A 154 -18.47 -5.03 7.56
N PHE A 155 -19.65 -4.42 7.56
CA PHE A 155 -20.75 -4.75 8.44
C PHE A 155 -21.84 -5.47 7.66
N ASN A 156 -22.43 -6.50 8.27
CA ASN A 156 -23.51 -7.29 7.68
C ASN A 156 -24.87 -6.67 8.02
N VAL A 157 -25.21 -5.56 7.36
CA VAL A 157 -26.39 -4.71 7.61
C VAL A 157 -27.63 -5.23 6.90
N GLN A 158 -28.74 -5.30 7.63
CA GLN A 158 -30.04 -5.74 7.10
C GLN A 158 -30.48 -4.88 5.91
N GLY A 159 -30.84 -5.54 4.80
CA GLY A 159 -31.28 -4.88 3.57
C GLY A 159 -30.16 -4.31 2.70
N ARG A 160 -28.91 -4.33 3.17
CA ARG A 160 -27.72 -4.01 2.37
C ARG A 160 -26.97 -5.27 1.96
N GLU A 161 -26.71 -6.17 2.90
CA GLU A 161 -26.12 -7.49 2.64
C GLU A 161 -27.21 -8.57 2.51
N PRO A 162 -26.99 -9.63 1.69
CA PRO A 162 -27.99 -10.68 1.44
C PRO A 162 -28.51 -11.38 2.70
N GLU A 163 -27.63 -11.58 3.69
CA GLU A 163 -27.92 -12.22 4.98
C GLU A 163 -27.65 -11.24 6.14
N GLY A 164 -27.86 -9.93 5.89
CA GLY A 164 -27.67 -8.86 6.86
C GLY A 164 -28.41 -9.13 8.18
N ILE A 165 -27.71 -8.96 9.31
CA ILE A 165 -28.28 -9.14 10.66
C ILE A 165 -28.21 -7.88 11.52
N VAL A 166 -27.34 -6.92 11.19
CA VAL A 166 -27.23 -5.64 11.91
C VAL A 166 -28.41 -4.73 11.51
N PRO A 167 -29.29 -4.35 12.44
CA PRO A 167 -30.38 -3.41 12.14
C PRO A 167 -29.83 -2.06 11.63
N PRO A 168 -30.45 -1.41 10.62
CA PRO A 168 -29.91 -0.17 10.05
C PRO A 168 -29.87 1.00 11.04
N ASP A 169 -30.74 1.00 12.05
CA ASP A 169 -30.79 1.97 13.14
C ASP A 169 -29.72 1.75 14.21
N GLU A 170 -29.19 0.53 14.34
CA GLU A 170 -28.07 0.20 15.22
C GLU A 170 -26.69 0.37 14.55
N PHE A 171 -26.64 0.36 13.20
CA PHE A 171 -25.40 0.36 12.43
C PHE A 171 -24.43 1.47 12.84
N ALA A 172 -24.89 2.71 12.94
CA ALA A 172 -24.02 3.85 13.26
C ALA A 172 -23.37 3.71 14.65
N ALA A 173 -24.13 3.29 15.65
CA ALA A 173 -23.63 3.09 17.01
C ALA A 173 -22.63 1.92 17.07
N LEU A 174 -22.93 0.81 16.40
CA LEU A 174 -22.03 -0.34 16.32
C LEU A 174 -20.73 0.01 15.58
N ARG A 175 -20.81 0.85 14.54
CA ARG A 175 -19.64 1.31 13.78
C ARG A 175 -18.70 2.15 14.64
N ASP A 176 -19.25 3.03 15.48
CA ASP A 176 -18.48 3.87 16.41
C ASP A 176 -17.86 3.07 17.56
N GLU A 177 -18.59 2.09 18.10
CA GLU A 177 -18.06 1.14 19.08
C GLU A 177 -16.87 0.37 18.49
N LEU A 178 -17.05 -0.21 17.29
CA LEU A 178 -16.02 -1.01 16.67
C LEU A 178 -14.79 -0.18 16.31
N ALA A 179 -14.96 1.05 15.81
CA ALA A 179 -13.86 1.95 15.55
C ALA A 179 -13.03 2.25 16.81
N THR A 180 -13.70 2.45 17.95
CA THR A 180 -13.04 2.66 19.24
C THR A 180 -12.26 1.42 19.68
N LYS A 181 -12.87 0.22 19.56
CA LYS A 181 -12.22 -1.04 19.93
C LYS A 181 -11.03 -1.39 19.03
N LEU A 182 -11.16 -1.20 17.71
CA LEU A 182 -10.07 -1.40 16.75
C LEU A 182 -8.89 -0.47 17.04
N ALA A 183 -9.16 0.80 17.36
CA ALA A 183 -8.12 1.77 17.73
C ALA A 183 -7.40 1.40 19.05
N ALA A 184 -8.04 0.62 19.91
CA ALA A 184 -7.49 0.21 21.20
C ALA A 184 -6.73 -1.13 21.17
N ILE A 185 -6.64 -1.81 20.02
CA ILE A 185 -5.86 -3.05 19.88
C ILE A 185 -4.37 -2.73 20.16
N PRO A 186 -3.75 -3.37 21.18
CA PRO A 186 -2.34 -3.15 21.49
C PRO A 186 -1.42 -4.00 20.61
N ASP A 187 -0.11 -3.79 20.71
CA ASP A 187 0.89 -4.74 20.22
C ASP A 187 0.94 -6.03 21.07
N GLU A 188 1.79 -6.98 20.68
CA GLU A 188 1.99 -8.27 21.36
C GLU A 188 2.57 -8.14 22.78
N HIS A 189 3.08 -6.95 23.14
CA HIS A 189 3.62 -6.62 24.46
C HIS A 189 2.63 -5.84 25.33
N GLY A 190 1.45 -5.51 24.79
CA GLY A 190 0.43 -4.73 25.48
C GLY A 190 0.63 -3.20 25.39
N ASN A 191 1.56 -2.72 24.57
CA ASN A 191 1.73 -1.28 24.33
C ASN A 191 0.62 -0.77 23.40
N ALA A 192 0.21 0.48 23.62
CA ALA A 192 -0.75 1.14 22.74
C ALA A 192 -0.11 1.41 21.36
N LEU A 193 -0.84 1.05 20.30
CA LEU A 193 -0.51 1.39 18.92
C LEU A 193 -1.08 2.75 18.54
N ASN A 194 -0.42 3.47 17.63
CA ASN A 194 -0.97 4.68 17.01
C ASN A 194 -1.97 4.31 15.90
N THR A 195 -2.99 3.52 16.23
CA THR A 195 -3.98 3.03 15.28
C THR A 195 -4.97 4.12 14.91
N ARG A 196 -5.16 4.35 13.61
CA ARG A 196 -6.13 5.32 13.08
C ARG A 196 -7.24 4.57 12.35
N VAL A 197 -8.48 4.85 12.72
CA VAL A 197 -9.66 4.27 12.09
C VAL A 197 -10.45 5.39 11.43
N PHE A 198 -10.72 5.25 10.13
CA PHE A 198 -11.46 6.22 9.35
C PHE A 198 -12.77 5.65 8.86
N LYS A 199 -13.79 6.51 8.85
CA LYS A 199 -14.99 6.30 8.05
C LYS A 199 -14.72 6.86 6.65
N PRO A 200 -15.17 6.21 5.56
CA PRO A 200 -14.87 6.69 4.21
C PRO A 200 -15.27 8.14 3.97
N GLU A 201 -16.39 8.61 4.53
CA GLU A 201 -16.87 10.00 4.40
C GLU A 201 -15.96 11.05 5.05
N GLU A 202 -15.04 10.65 5.93
CA GLU A 202 -14.10 11.56 6.57
C GLU A 202 -12.90 11.87 5.67
N ILE A 203 -12.55 10.94 4.77
CA ILE A 203 -11.31 11.00 3.97
C ILE A 203 -11.57 11.07 2.47
N TYR A 204 -12.74 10.62 2.00
CA TYR A 204 -13.13 10.71 0.60
C TYR A 204 -14.19 11.79 0.38
N ARG A 205 -13.97 12.66 -0.61
CA ARG A 205 -14.96 13.68 -1.02
C ARG A 205 -16.22 13.08 -1.61
N GLU A 206 -16.08 11.95 -2.31
CA GLU A 206 -17.16 11.22 -2.97
C GLU A 206 -16.89 9.72 -2.78
N GLN A 207 -17.90 8.98 -2.34
CA GLN A 207 -17.86 7.53 -2.26
C GLN A 207 -18.54 6.96 -3.50
N ARG A 208 -17.85 6.07 -4.23
CA ARG A 208 -18.40 5.38 -5.40
C ARG A 208 -18.53 3.90 -5.11
N ASN A 209 -19.63 3.29 -5.55
CA ASN A 209 -19.99 1.90 -5.27
C ASN A 209 -20.20 1.65 -3.76
N VAL A 210 -19.70 0.52 -3.25
CA VAL A 210 -19.80 0.11 -1.84
C VAL A 210 -18.39 0.17 -1.23
N PRO A 211 -18.04 1.22 -0.47
CA PRO A 211 -16.76 1.27 0.24
C PRO A 211 -16.78 0.33 1.46
N PRO A 212 -15.60 0.02 2.04
CA PRO A 212 -15.54 -0.51 3.41
C PRO A 212 -16.24 0.42 4.39
N ASP A 213 -16.81 -0.09 5.47
CA ASP A 213 -17.46 0.74 6.48
C ASP A 213 -16.43 1.45 7.38
N LEU A 214 -15.27 0.82 7.60
CA LEU A 214 -14.11 1.40 8.27
C LEU A 214 -12.81 1.04 7.54
N LEU A 215 -11.87 1.97 7.53
CA LEU A 215 -10.48 1.76 7.13
C LEU A 215 -9.57 1.88 8.36
N THR A 216 -8.80 0.84 8.66
CA THR A 216 -7.99 0.76 9.88
C THR A 216 -6.50 0.68 9.56
N TYR A 217 -5.76 1.70 9.99
CA TYR A 217 -4.32 1.85 9.82
C TYR A 217 -3.66 1.53 11.15
N PHE A 218 -3.23 0.28 11.33
CA PHE A 218 -2.61 -0.16 12.57
C PHE A 218 -1.21 0.44 12.72
N ASP A 219 -1.01 1.17 13.82
CA ASP A 219 0.22 1.89 14.14
C ASP A 219 0.81 2.70 12.97
N ASP A 220 -0.05 3.49 12.30
CA ASP A 220 0.35 4.28 11.13
C ASP A 220 1.04 3.43 10.04
N LEU A 221 0.46 2.26 9.73
CA LEU A 221 0.96 1.28 8.76
C LEU A 221 2.24 0.54 9.18
N ARG A 222 2.77 0.70 10.40
CA ARG A 222 3.85 -0.18 10.87
C ARG A 222 3.39 -1.61 11.13
N TRP A 223 2.08 -1.78 11.30
CA TRP A 223 1.43 -3.07 11.40
C TRP A 223 0.46 -3.26 10.23
N ARG A 224 0.58 -4.39 9.54
CA ARG A 224 -0.36 -4.72 8.45
C ARG A 224 -1.63 -5.37 9.00
N SER A 225 -2.69 -5.41 8.19
CA SER A 225 -3.88 -6.19 8.51
C SER A 225 -3.78 -7.57 7.86
N VAL A 226 -3.85 -8.63 8.65
CA VAL A 226 -3.86 -10.03 8.18
C VAL A 226 -5.30 -10.53 8.15
N GLY A 227 -5.74 -10.99 6.98
CA GLY A 227 -7.13 -11.43 6.76
C GLY A 227 -7.36 -12.91 7.04
N SER A 228 -6.28 -13.67 7.20
CA SER A 228 -6.34 -15.11 7.48
C SER A 228 -6.86 -15.40 8.90
N VAL A 229 -7.46 -16.59 9.07
CA VAL A 229 -8.04 -17.10 10.33
C VAL A 229 -7.41 -18.44 10.70
N GLY A 230 -7.50 -18.82 11.97
CA GLY A 230 -6.98 -20.11 12.46
C GLY A 230 -5.57 -20.06 13.02
N SER A 231 -5.01 -18.87 13.22
CA SER A 231 -3.79 -18.67 14.00
C SER A 231 -4.03 -18.88 15.50
N GLY A 232 -5.26 -18.61 15.99
CA GLY A 232 -5.56 -18.54 17.42
C GLY A 232 -4.91 -17.35 18.14
N ALA A 233 -4.26 -16.44 17.40
CA ALA A 233 -3.53 -15.30 17.90
C ALA A 233 -3.82 -14.06 17.04
N ILE A 234 -3.99 -12.90 17.69
CA ILE A 234 -4.30 -11.63 17.02
C ILE A 234 -3.05 -10.92 16.47
N HIS A 235 -1.85 -11.36 16.84
CA HIS A 235 -0.57 -10.83 16.36
C HIS A 235 0.19 -11.91 15.57
N THR A 236 0.90 -11.50 14.53
CA THR A 236 1.79 -12.38 13.76
C THR A 236 3.01 -11.63 13.23
N HIS A 237 4.15 -12.32 13.13
CA HIS A 237 5.32 -11.87 12.37
C HIS A 237 5.57 -12.76 11.14
N GLU A 238 4.71 -13.76 10.94
CA GLU A 238 4.63 -14.59 9.75
C GLU A 238 3.68 -13.90 8.76
N ASN A 239 3.98 -14.01 7.47
CA ASN A 239 3.15 -13.42 6.43
C ASN A 239 2.37 -14.51 5.66
N ASP A 240 1.11 -14.23 5.34
CA ASP A 240 0.20 -15.17 4.68
C ASP A 240 0.34 -15.19 3.14
N THR A 241 1.09 -14.25 2.56
CA THR A 241 1.25 -14.09 1.09
C THR A 241 2.69 -14.06 0.57
N GLY A 242 3.72 -14.35 1.39
CA GLY A 242 5.13 -14.40 0.98
C GLY A 242 6.06 -13.44 1.75
N PRO A 243 7.31 -13.23 1.32
CA PRO A 243 8.23 -12.29 1.99
C PRO A 243 7.66 -10.88 1.98
N ASP A 244 7.49 -10.31 3.17
CA ASP A 244 7.04 -8.95 3.34
C ASP A 244 7.73 -8.40 4.58
N ASP A 245 8.75 -7.58 4.37
CA ASP A 245 9.59 -6.99 5.41
C ASP A 245 9.33 -5.46 5.55
N ALA A 246 8.40 -4.89 4.77
CA ALA A 246 8.09 -3.46 4.74
C ALA A 246 6.63 -3.20 4.38
N ASN A 247 6.02 -2.16 4.96
CA ASN A 247 4.68 -1.74 4.57
C ASN A 247 4.72 -0.44 3.76
N HIS A 248 3.61 -0.10 3.12
CA HIS A 248 3.46 1.15 2.40
C HIS A 248 3.51 2.34 3.36
N ALA A 249 3.96 3.49 2.86
CA ALA A 249 3.96 4.75 3.60
C ALA A 249 3.33 5.88 2.77
N GLU A 250 2.88 6.92 3.45
CA GLU A 250 2.16 8.06 2.90
C GLU A 250 3.10 9.02 2.16
N GLU A 251 4.33 9.16 2.63
CA GLU A 251 5.31 10.09 2.06
C GLU A 251 6.08 9.44 0.91
N GLY A 252 5.78 9.91 -0.31
CA GLY A 252 6.52 9.58 -1.53
C GLY A 252 7.59 10.61 -1.88
N MET A 253 8.13 10.48 -3.09
CA MET A 253 9.04 11.46 -3.68
C MET A 253 8.56 11.91 -5.05
N PHE A 254 9.02 13.09 -5.47
CA PHE A 254 8.93 13.50 -6.86
C PHE A 254 10.14 14.31 -7.28
N ILE A 255 10.43 14.31 -8.59
CA ILE A 255 11.42 15.14 -9.27
C ILE A 255 10.74 15.61 -10.55
N LEU A 256 10.69 16.94 -10.75
CA LEU A 256 10.16 17.55 -11.97
C LEU A 256 11.24 18.38 -12.65
N ARG A 257 11.54 18.05 -13.90
CA ARG A 257 12.32 18.88 -14.84
C ARG A 257 11.41 19.24 -15.99
N ALA A 258 11.27 20.52 -16.32
CA ALA A 258 10.49 20.94 -17.48
C ALA A 258 11.10 22.22 -18.10
N PRO A 259 10.89 22.46 -19.41
CA PRO A 259 11.28 23.71 -20.05
C PRO A 259 10.71 24.92 -19.29
N GLY A 260 11.53 25.96 -19.12
CA GLY A 260 11.15 27.17 -18.40
C GLY A 260 11.23 27.08 -16.87
N LEU A 261 11.37 25.89 -16.28
CA LEU A 261 11.73 25.75 -14.87
C LEU A 261 13.25 25.96 -14.71
N SER A 262 13.67 26.76 -13.71
CA SER A 262 15.07 27.03 -13.44
C SER A 262 15.43 26.86 -11.97
N GLY A 263 16.66 26.38 -11.75
CA GLY A 263 17.25 26.17 -10.42
C GLY A 263 16.79 24.90 -9.72
N ASP A 264 17.63 24.42 -8.80
CA ASP A 264 17.30 23.32 -7.90
C ASP A 264 16.47 23.86 -6.74
N ARG A 265 15.19 23.48 -6.69
CA ARG A 265 14.26 23.90 -5.64
C ARG A 265 13.73 22.68 -4.90
N LYS A 266 13.86 22.68 -3.58
CA LYS A 266 13.13 21.71 -2.73
C LYS A 266 11.70 22.21 -2.57
N LEU A 267 10.74 21.38 -2.95
CA LEU A 267 9.33 21.61 -2.75
C LEU A 267 8.79 20.58 -1.77
N GLU A 268 7.93 21.03 -0.86
CA GLU A 268 7.25 20.19 0.12
C GLU A 268 5.73 20.38 -0.02
N GLY A 269 4.96 19.36 0.35
CA GLY A 269 3.50 19.42 0.30
C GLY A 269 2.87 19.24 -1.09
N ALA A 270 3.65 18.85 -2.11
CA ALA A 270 3.10 18.34 -3.35
C ALA A 270 2.35 17.01 -3.08
N ARG A 271 1.21 16.81 -3.75
CA ARG A 271 0.38 15.62 -3.56
C ARG A 271 0.43 14.77 -4.82
N LEU A 272 0.29 13.46 -4.69
CA LEU A 272 0.26 12.56 -5.85
C LEU A 272 -0.79 12.97 -6.90
N ILE A 273 -1.94 13.48 -6.44
CA ILE A 273 -3.02 13.96 -7.31
C ILE A 273 -2.66 15.24 -8.10
N ASP A 274 -1.59 15.94 -7.76
CA ASP A 274 -1.08 17.11 -8.48
C ASP A 274 -0.32 16.71 -9.77
N ALA A 275 0.11 15.45 -9.91
CA ALA A 275 0.83 14.96 -11.09
C ALA A 275 -0.01 15.07 -12.38
N GLY A 276 -1.29 14.69 -12.34
CA GLY A 276 -2.18 14.73 -13.51
C GLY A 276 -2.36 16.16 -14.07
N PRO A 277 -2.81 17.14 -13.26
CA PRO A 277 -2.88 18.54 -13.65
C PRO A 277 -1.56 19.11 -14.17
N THR A 278 -0.43 18.75 -13.54
CA THR A 278 0.92 19.16 -13.99
C THR A 278 1.21 18.66 -15.40
N ILE A 279 0.91 17.39 -15.70
CA ILE A 279 1.11 16.81 -17.03
C ILE A 279 0.24 17.51 -18.08
N LEU A 280 -1.03 17.78 -17.76
CA LEU A 280 -1.94 18.46 -18.69
C LEU A 280 -1.48 19.89 -19.00
N ASP A 281 -1.08 20.64 -17.96
CA ASP A 281 -0.57 22.00 -18.08
C ASP A 281 0.68 22.06 -18.97
N LEU A 282 1.65 21.18 -18.73
CA LEU A 282 2.88 21.06 -19.52
C LEU A 282 2.63 20.70 -20.99
N LEU A 283 1.56 19.96 -21.27
CA LEU A 283 1.15 19.59 -22.63
C LEU A 283 0.25 20.66 -23.29
N GLY A 284 -0.12 21.72 -22.57
CA GLY A 284 -0.99 22.79 -23.06
C GLY A 284 -2.47 22.38 -23.19
N TYR A 285 -2.92 21.40 -22.40
CA TYR A 285 -4.33 20.99 -22.33
C TYR A 285 -5.06 21.65 -21.17
N ASP A 286 -6.37 21.88 -21.34
CA ASP A 286 -7.24 22.33 -20.25
C ASP A 286 -7.28 21.29 -19.12
N ILE A 287 -7.16 21.76 -17.88
CA ILE A 287 -7.29 20.92 -16.68
C ILE A 287 -8.78 20.77 -16.36
N PRO A 288 -9.33 19.54 -16.37
CA PRO A 288 -10.73 19.32 -16.03
C PRO A 288 -11.03 19.79 -14.61
N SER A 289 -12.15 20.50 -14.42
CA SER A 289 -12.58 20.99 -13.10
C SER A 289 -12.84 19.89 -12.07
N ALA A 290 -13.00 18.64 -12.52
CA ALA A 290 -13.13 17.47 -11.65
C ALA A 290 -11.80 17.01 -11.01
N MET A 291 -10.64 17.42 -11.56
CA MET A 291 -9.34 17.11 -10.95
C MET A 291 -9.16 17.89 -9.65
N GLN A 292 -8.72 17.20 -8.60
CA GLN A 292 -8.54 17.78 -7.26
C GLN A 292 -7.12 18.33 -7.03
N GLY A 293 -6.19 17.91 -7.87
CA GLY A 293 -4.82 18.40 -7.86
C GLY A 293 -4.69 19.78 -8.48
N ARG A 294 -3.51 20.35 -8.39
CA ARG A 294 -3.10 21.56 -9.09
C ARG A 294 -1.73 21.37 -9.74
N PRO A 295 -1.39 22.08 -10.82
CA PRO A 295 -0.05 22.01 -11.40
C PRO A 295 1.04 22.32 -10.37
N ILE A 296 2.14 21.58 -10.45
CA ILE A 296 3.36 21.77 -9.66
C ILE A 296 4.27 22.72 -10.44
N GLY A 297 4.45 23.95 -9.97
CA GLY A 297 5.28 24.95 -10.64
C GLY A 297 5.16 26.34 -10.04
#